data_AF-A0A0D5ZHU0-F1
#
_entry.id   AF-A0A0D5ZHU0-F1
#
_cell.length_a   1.000
_cell.length_b   1.000
_cell.length_c   1.000
_cell.angle_alpha   90.00
_cell.angle_beta   90.00
_cell.angle_gamma   90.00
#
_symmetry.space_group_name_H-M   'P 1'
#
loop_
_entity.id
_entity.type
_entity.pdbx_description
1 polymer ?
#
loop_
_entity_poly.entity_id
_entity_poly.type
_entity_poly.pdbx_seq_one_letter_code
_entity_poly.pdbx_strand_id
1 'polypeptide(L)'
;MGMTYADVLTYAFGEDEFTTKEVTELTGNSRPGKLLSELKFRGIVERVGHGTYRCLKIEDRPDFRKTEWNRVSRLLLNAPWPKAWTGSNAVELWTNGKYRVYPNAFAHTFDLVVLTSDHNNWVDYLKSHGISTRGSKSIGAYVELHPADKLEYVEIEGEPVISKEMTIKLIREHPGIYAGAEDLIED
;
A
#
# COMPACT_ATOMS: atom_id res chain seq x y z
N MET A 1 3.36 -11.98 -13.95
CA MET A 1 3.09 -12.05 -12.50
C MET A 1 4.05 -13.07 -11.91
N GLY A 2 4.91 -12.70 -10.98
CA GLY A 2 5.72 -13.68 -10.24
C GLY A 2 4.98 -14.02 -8.95
N MET A 3 4.72 -15.29 -8.68
CA MET A 3 4.20 -15.73 -7.38
C MET A 3 5.15 -15.28 -6.26
N THR A 4 4.62 -14.77 -5.14
CA THR A 4 5.44 -14.51 -3.95
C THR A 4 5.72 -15.80 -3.20
N TYR A 5 6.72 -15.81 -2.32
CA TYR A 5 6.96 -16.96 -1.45
C TYR A 5 5.73 -17.30 -0.58
N ALA A 6 4.96 -16.30 -0.13
CA ALA A 6 3.74 -16.55 0.63
C ALA A 6 2.68 -17.28 -0.22
N ASP A 7 2.54 -16.90 -1.50
CA ASP A 7 1.61 -17.55 -2.43
C ASP A 7 2.04 -18.97 -2.73
N VAL A 8 3.34 -19.19 -3.00
CA VAL A 8 3.89 -20.53 -3.27
C VAL A 8 3.72 -21.44 -2.07
N LEU A 9 4.01 -20.97 -0.86
CA LEU A 9 3.86 -21.76 0.36
C LEU A 9 2.39 -22.04 0.69
N THR A 10 1.51 -21.05 0.53
CA THR A 10 0.07 -21.24 0.76
C THR A 10 -0.52 -22.21 -0.26
N TYR A 11 -0.11 -22.14 -1.52
CA TYR A 11 -0.55 -23.05 -2.58
C TYR A 11 -0.03 -24.48 -2.36
N ALA A 12 1.25 -24.63 -2.02
CA ALA A 12 1.89 -25.94 -1.92
C ALA A 12 1.57 -26.68 -0.62
N PHE A 13 1.47 -25.96 0.49
CA PHE A 13 1.32 -26.55 1.82
C PHE A 13 -0.01 -26.21 2.48
N GLY A 14 -0.71 -25.16 2.07
CA GLY A 14 -1.96 -24.76 2.72
C GLY A 14 -1.77 -24.61 4.24
N GLU A 15 -2.55 -25.37 5.01
CA GLU A 15 -2.46 -25.44 6.47
C GLU A 15 -1.63 -26.63 6.97
N ASP A 16 -1.04 -27.43 6.07
CA ASP A 16 -0.19 -28.55 6.44
C ASP A 16 1.18 -28.07 6.96
N GLU A 17 1.80 -28.92 7.78
CA GLU A 17 3.14 -28.68 8.28
C GLU A 17 4.19 -28.94 7.20
N PHE A 18 5.22 -28.10 7.15
CA PHE A 18 6.34 -28.23 6.23
C PHE A 18 7.66 -27.80 6.88
N THR A 19 8.76 -28.27 6.33
CA THR A 19 10.11 -28.07 6.84
C THR A 19 10.88 -27.05 6.02
N THR A 20 11.94 -26.49 6.60
CA THR A 20 12.91 -25.65 5.87
C THR A 20 13.49 -26.33 4.63
N LYS A 21 13.63 -27.66 4.67
CA LYS A 21 14.12 -28.47 3.55
C LYS A 21 13.13 -28.47 2.39
N GLU A 22 11.85 -28.73 2.66
CA GLU A 22 10.79 -28.73 1.64
C GLU A 22 10.62 -27.34 1.00
N VAL A 23 10.77 -26.26 1.77
CA VAL A 23 10.79 -24.89 1.22
C VAL A 23 11.96 -24.68 0.25
N THR A 24 13.12 -25.27 0.55
CA THR A 24 14.31 -25.19 -0.31
C THR A 24 14.10 -25.96 -1.59
N GLU A 25 13.58 -27.18 -1.50
CA GLU A 25 13.27 -28.05 -2.64
C GLU A 25 12.19 -27.42 -3.54
N LEU A 26 11.16 -26.81 -2.96
CA LEU A 26 10.06 -26.18 -3.69
C LEU A 26 10.48 -24.88 -4.40
N THR A 27 11.35 -24.08 -3.78
CA THR A 27 11.57 -22.70 -4.23
C THR A 27 12.99 -22.40 -4.70
N GLY A 28 13.94 -23.32 -4.49
CA GLY A 28 15.36 -23.09 -4.75
C GLY A 28 16.01 -22.02 -3.86
N ASN A 29 15.34 -21.52 -2.84
CA ASN A 29 15.87 -20.47 -1.96
C ASN A 29 17.02 -21.03 -1.09
N SER A 30 18.21 -20.45 -1.21
CA SER A 30 19.39 -20.89 -0.46
C SER A 30 19.39 -20.51 1.03
N ARG A 31 18.41 -19.72 1.48
CA ARG A 31 18.28 -19.21 2.86
C ARG A 31 16.83 -19.35 3.38
N PRO A 32 16.25 -20.55 3.38
CA PRO A 32 14.84 -20.78 3.76
C PRO A 32 14.55 -20.35 5.20
N GLY A 33 15.50 -20.51 6.12
CA GLY A 33 15.31 -20.12 7.53
C GLY A 33 15.15 -18.61 7.72
N LYS A 34 15.86 -17.80 6.93
CA LYS A 34 15.71 -16.33 6.98
C LYS A 34 14.36 -15.92 6.40
N LEU A 35 13.98 -16.50 5.26
CA LEU A 35 12.67 -16.32 4.64
C LEU A 35 11.54 -16.66 5.62
N LEU A 36 11.58 -17.83 6.24
CA LEU A 36 10.54 -18.27 7.18
C LEU A 36 10.54 -17.45 8.47
N SER A 37 11.69 -16.97 8.94
CA SER A 37 11.74 -16.03 10.07
C SER A 37 11.06 -14.71 9.73
N GLU A 38 11.25 -14.21 8.50
CA GLU A 38 10.62 -12.99 8.01
C GLU A 38 9.12 -13.18 7.81
N LEU A 39 8.69 -14.29 7.20
CA LEU A 39 7.27 -14.63 7.04
C LEU A 39 6.58 -14.87 8.40
N LYS A 40 7.30 -15.43 9.38
CA LYS A 40 6.80 -15.59 10.75
C LYS A 40 6.65 -14.24 11.46
N PHE A 41 7.64 -13.36 11.35
CA PHE A 41 7.54 -12.00 11.88
C PHE A 41 6.36 -11.24 11.25
N ARG A 42 6.16 -11.45 9.95
CA ARG A 42 5.01 -10.99 9.19
C ARG A 42 3.79 -11.90 9.33
N GLY A 43 3.62 -12.68 10.41
CA GLY A 43 2.38 -13.41 10.71
C GLY A 43 1.74 -14.20 9.56
N ILE A 44 2.53 -14.71 8.61
CA ILE A 44 2.06 -15.53 7.49
C ILE A 44 2.23 -17.01 7.81
N VAL A 45 3.30 -17.34 8.53
CA VAL A 45 3.61 -18.70 8.99
C VAL A 45 3.87 -18.69 10.49
N GLU A 46 3.71 -19.83 11.12
CA GLU A 46 4.16 -20.06 12.49
C GLU A 46 5.14 -21.23 12.54
N ARG A 47 5.94 -21.30 13.60
CA ARG A 47 6.84 -22.42 13.84
C ARG A 47 6.17 -23.39 14.79
N VAL A 48 5.84 -24.59 14.30
CA VAL A 48 5.16 -25.65 15.06
C VAL A 48 6.15 -26.63 15.69
N GLY A 49 7.39 -26.70 15.19
CA GLY A 49 8.41 -27.62 15.68
C GLY A 49 9.84 -27.18 15.34
N HIS A 50 10.83 -28.02 15.67
CA HIS A 50 12.22 -27.70 15.35
C HIS A 50 12.46 -27.75 13.83
N GLY A 51 12.44 -26.58 13.17
CA GLY A 51 12.62 -26.50 11.72
C GLY A 51 11.34 -26.74 10.91
N THR A 52 10.22 -26.92 11.60
CA THR A 52 8.89 -27.17 11.04
C THR A 52 7.99 -25.95 11.23
N TYR A 53 7.25 -25.62 10.17
CA TYR A 53 6.40 -24.45 10.06
C TYR A 53 5.04 -24.84 9.49
N ARG A 54 4.06 -23.96 9.65
CA ARG A 54 2.73 -24.06 9.06
C ARG A 54 2.28 -22.69 8.59
N CYS A 55 1.56 -22.58 7.48
CA CYS A 55 0.95 -21.29 7.12
C CYS A 55 -0.27 -21.04 8.01
N LEU A 56 -0.41 -19.82 8.51
CA LEU A 56 -1.63 -19.41 9.19
C LEU A 56 -2.78 -19.34 8.18
N LYS A 57 -4.01 -19.58 8.64
CA LYS A 57 -5.21 -19.34 7.85
C LYS A 57 -5.27 -17.90 7.42
N ILE A 58 -5.84 -17.62 6.24
CA ILE A 58 -5.98 -16.24 5.76
C ILE A 58 -6.74 -15.37 6.77
N GLU A 59 -7.71 -15.95 7.48
CA GLU A 59 -8.49 -15.30 8.55
C GLU A 59 -7.66 -14.96 9.79
N ASP A 60 -6.64 -15.76 10.10
CA ASP A 60 -5.77 -15.63 11.27
C ASP A 60 -4.50 -14.81 10.98
N ARG A 61 -4.20 -14.58 9.70
CA ARG A 61 -3.07 -13.72 9.30
C ARG A 61 -3.41 -12.29 9.68
N PRO A 62 -2.52 -11.58 10.41
CA PRO A 62 -2.68 -10.16 10.61
C PRO A 62 -2.83 -9.47 9.26
N ASP A 63 -3.76 -8.52 9.15
CA ASP A 63 -3.91 -7.73 7.94
C ASP A 63 -2.71 -6.78 7.80
N PHE A 64 -1.59 -7.31 7.29
CA PHE A 64 -0.38 -6.54 7.05
C PHE A 64 -0.58 -5.46 5.98
N ARG A 65 -1.69 -5.48 5.24
CA ARG A 65 -2.01 -4.37 4.31
C ARG A 65 -2.20 -3.10 5.11
N LYS A 66 -2.98 -3.12 6.20
CA LYS A 66 -3.16 -1.94 7.07
C LYS A 66 -1.84 -1.48 7.67
N THR A 67 -1.01 -2.41 8.14
CA THR A 67 0.32 -2.08 8.68
C THR A 67 1.21 -1.44 7.61
N GLU A 68 1.21 -1.97 6.40
CA GLU A 68 2.00 -1.44 5.27
C GLU A 68 1.47 -0.10 4.77
N TRP A 69 0.15 0.04 4.63
CA TRP A 69 -0.50 1.30 4.23
C TRP A 69 -0.23 2.39 5.27
N ASN A 70 -0.32 2.07 6.57
CA ASN A 70 0.04 3.00 7.65
C ASN A 70 1.53 3.35 7.63
N ARG A 71 2.42 2.39 7.32
CA ARG A 71 3.85 2.65 7.18
C ARG A 71 4.11 3.64 6.04
N VAL A 72 3.49 3.41 4.88
CA VAL A 72 3.66 4.27 3.70
C VAL A 72 3.04 5.64 3.94
N SER A 73 1.81 5.75 4.44
CA SER A 73 1.19 7.02 4.82
C SER A 73 2.07 7.84 5.76
N ARG A 74 2.56 7.24 6.86
CA ARG A 74 3.47 7.94 7.80
C ARG A 74 4.76 8.39 7.13
N LEU A 75 5.34 7.57 6.27
CA LEU A 75 6.55 7.93 5.55
C LEU A 75 6.32 9.13 4.63
N LEU A 76 5.18 9.16 3.94
CA LEU A 76 4.79 10.26 3.07
C LEU A 76 4.56 11.53 3.89
N LEU A 77 3.76 11.47 4.95
CA LEU A 77 3.47 12.59 5.85
C LEU A 77 4.72 13.17 6.52
N ASN A 78 5.72 12.35 6.86
CA ASN A 78 6.96 12.79 7.49
C ASN A 78 8.07 13.24 6.50
N ALA A 79 7.87 13.07 5.19
CA ALA A 79 8.85 13.54 4.21
C ALA A 79 9.02 15.08 4.30
N PRO A 80 10.25 15.61 4.13
CA PRO A 80 10.54 17.03 4.36
C PRO A 80 10.00 17.97 3.28
N TRP A 81 9.60 17.44 2.12
CA TRP A 81 9.13 18.24 0.99
C TRP A 81 7.64 18.58 1.11
N PRO A 82 7.21 19.76 0.63
CA PRO A 82 5.80 20.11 0.50
C PRO A 82 5.04 19.09 -0.35
N LYS A 83 3.82 18.76 0.08
CA LYS A 83 2.98 17.75 -0.55
C LYS A 83 1.52 17.92 -0.13
N ALA A 84 0.61 17.35 -0.91
CA ALA A 84 -0.79 17.25 -0.54
C ALA A 84 -1.40 15.97 -1.10
N TRP A 85 -2.32 15.36 -0.35
CA TRP A 85 -3.16 14.27 -0.85
C TRP A 85 -4.05 14.76 -1.98
N THR A 86 -4.16 13.94 -3.02
CA THR A 86 -5.05 14.15 -4.18
C THR A 86 -5.75 12.84 -4.54
N GLY A 87 -6.39 12.78 -5.70
CA GLY A 87 -6.98 11.55 -6.24
C GLY A 87 -7.95 10.89 -5.25
N SER A 88 -7.82 9.58 -5.09
CA SER A 88 -8.70 8.81 -4.21
C SER A 88 -8.46 9.13 -2.73
N ASN A 89 -7.24 9.52 -2.33
CA ASN A 89 -6.93 9.90 -0.95
C ASN A 89 -7.61 11.21 -0.54
N ALA A 90 -7.65 12.21 -1.43
CA ALA A 90 -8.36 13.46 -1.16
C ALA A 90 -9.88 13.23 -1.05
N VAL A 91 -10.45 12.41 -1.94
CA VAL A 91 -11.88 12.07 -1.89
C VAL A 91 -12.21 11.33 -0.59
N GLU A 92 -11.36 10.39 -0.16
CA GLU A 92 -11.54 9.69 1.12
C GLU A 92 -11.56 10.68 2.30
N LEU A 93 -10.61 11.61 2.36
CA LEU A 93 -10.53 12.60 3.44
C LEU A 93 -11.72 13.58 3.43
N TRP A 94 -12.09 14.12 2.28
CA TRP A 94 -13.22 15.06 2.15
C TRP A 94 -14.59 14.42 2.44
N THR A 95 -14.69 13.11 2.29
CA THR A 95 -15.91 12.34 2.62
C THR A 95 -15.86 11.73 4.02
N ASN A 96 -14.87 12.08 4.84
CA ASN A 96 -14.64 11.51 6.18
C ASN A 96 -14.63 9.97 6.16
N GLY A 97 -13.95 9.39 5.17
CA GLY A 97 -13.84 7.94 4.97
C GLY A 97 -15.10 7.24 4.44
N LYS A 98 -16.19 7.97 4.16
CA LYS A 98 -17.45 7.39 3.63
C LYS A 98 -17.28 6.90 2.19
N TYR A 99 -16.35 7.48 1.43
CA TYR A 99 -16.01 7.04 0.07
C TYR A 99 -14.57 6.55 -0.01
N ARG A 100 -14.38 5.30 -0.41
CA ARG A 100 -13.06 4.68 -0.55
C ARG A 100 -12.95 3.96 -1.88
N VAL A 101 -11.90 4.29 -2.62
CA VAL A 101 -11.59 3.63 -3.88
C VAL A 101 -10.20 3.04 -3.80
N TYR A 102 -10.13 1.74 -4.02
CA TYR A 102 -8.88 1.01 -4.15
C TYR A 102 -8.86 0.25 -5.47
N PRO A 103 -7.70 0.10 -6.13
CA PRO A 103 -7.62 -0.65 -7.39
C PRO A 103 -8.11 -2.10 -7.26
N ASN A 104 -7.87 -2.73 -6.10
CA ASN A 104 -8.42 -4.03 -5.70
C ASN A 104 -8.21 -4.23 -4.19
N ALA A 105 -8.72 -5.35 -3.64
CA ALA A 105 -8.65 -5.67 -2.21
C ALA A 105 -7.21 -5.78 -1.65
N PHE A 106 -6.19 -5.88 -2.49
CA PHE A 106 -4.80 -6.11 -2.11
C PHE A 106 -3.88 -4.93 -2.46
N ALA A 107 -4.41 -3.84 -3.02
CA ALA A 107 -3.62 -2.70 -3.47
C ALA A 107 -4.17 -1.39 -2.89
N HIS A 108 -3.26 -0.48 -2.53
CA HIS A 108 -3.59 0.90 -2.18
C HIS A 108 -2.65 1.84 -2.92
N THR A 109 -3.22 2.78 -3.65
CA THR A 109 -2.48 3.86 -4.30
C THR A 109 -2.60 5.10 -3.44
N PHE A 110 -1.45 5.71 -3.15
CA PHE A 110 -1.31 6.97 -2.45
C PHE A 110 -1.06 8.06 -3.49
N ASP A 111 -2.08 8.84 -3.79
CA ASP A 111 -2.04 9.95 -4.73
C ASP A 111 -1.53 11.23 -4.05
N LEU A 112 -0.39 11.75 -4.53
CA LEU A 112 0.25 12.94 -3.96
C LEU A 112 0.53 14.00 -5.02
N VAL A 113 0.04 15.22 -4.78
CA VAL A 113 0.57 16.40 -5.47
C VAL A 113 1.88 16.80 -4.81
N VAL A 114 2.91 17.00 -5.64
CA VAL A 114 4.24 17.43 -5.20
C VAL A 114 4.72 18.56 -6.11
N LEU A 115 5.65 19.38 -5.64
CA LEU A 115 6.25 20.40 -6.49
C LEU A 115 7.07 19.76 -7.62
N THR A 116 6.94 20.26 -8.84
CA THR A 116 7.73 19.82 -10.01
C THR A 116 9.24 19.83 -9.72
N SER A 117 9.70 20.84 -8.95
CA SER A 117 11.11 20.97 -8.52
C SER A 117 11.58 19.83 -7.61
N ASP A 118 10.68 19.18 -6.88
CA ASP A 118 10.98 18.12 -5.91
C ASP A 118 10.65 16.72 -6.43
N HIS A 119 10.07 16.60 -7.63
CA HIS A 119 9.61 15.32 -8.17
C HIS A 119 10.71 14.23 -8.16
N ASN A 120 11.93 14.56 -8.61
CA ASN A 120 13.03 13.59 -8.62
C ASN A 120 13.49 13.22 -7.20
N ASN A 121 13.47 14.18 -6.27
CA ASN A 121 13.77 13.90 -4.85
C ASN A 121 12.77 12.90 -4.27
N TRP A 122 11.48 13.05 -4.59
CA TRP A 122 10.43 12.11 -4.20
C TRP A 122 10.63 10.72 -4.79
N VAL A 123 10.95 10.62 -6.08
CA VAL A 123 11.20 9.32 -6.74
C VAL A 123 12.35 8.58 -6.06
N ASP A 124 13.46 9.27 -5.81
CA ASP A 124 14.63 8.67 -5.15
C ASP A 124 14.35 8.31 -3.69
N TYR A 125 13.61 9.17 -2.96
CA TYR A 125 13.18 8.92 -1.59
C TYR A 125 12.31 7.66 -1.49
N LEU A 126 11.28 7.54 -2.33
CA LEU A 126 10.38 6.38 -2.34
C LEU A 126 11.13 5.10 -2.71
N LYS A 127 12.02 5.18 -3.71
CA LYS A 127 12.88 4.06 -4.12
C LYS A 127 13.78 3.58 -2.98
N SER A 128 14.40 4.49 -2.23
CA SER A 128 15.26 4.16 -1.09
C SER A 128 14.51 3.45 0.05
N HIS A 129 13.19 3.63 0.13
CA HIS A 129 12.32 2.99 1.10
C HIS A 129 11.55 1.78 0.55
N GLY A 130 11.91 1.33 -0.66
CA GLY A 130 11.30 0.17 -1.32
C GLY A 130 9.86 0.39 -1.79
N ILE A 131 9.42 1.65 -1.90
CA ILE A 131 8.07 2.00 -2.35
C ILE A 131 8.10 2.26 -3.85
N SER A 132 7.12 1.71 -4.57
CA SER A 132 7.06 1.83 -6.03
C SER A 132 6.21 3.02 -6.45
N THR A 133 6.71 3.79 -7.41
CA THR A 133 6.01 4.92 -8.06
C THR A 133 5.26 4.52 -9.34
N ARG A 134 5.13 3.22 -9.62
CA ARG A 134 4.44 2.72 -10.82
C ARG A 134 3.43 1.66 -10.41
N GLY A 135 2.18 1.83 -10.84
CA GLY A 135 1.08 0.87 -10.64
C GLY A 135 1.23 -0.46 -11.39
N SER A 136 2.46 -0.91 -11.70
CA SER A 136 2.70 -2.14 -12.46
C SER A 136 2.63 -3.42 -11.61
N LYS A 137 2.42 -3.29 -10.30
CA LYS A 137 2.22 -4.43 -9.40
C LYS A 137 0.76 -4.47 -8.95
N SER A 138 0.22 -5.68 -8.85
CA SER A 138 -1.19 -5.93 -8.54
C SER A 138 -1.52 -5.91 -7.03
N ILE A 139 -0.50 -5.91 -6.16
CA ILE A 139 -0.60 -6.14 -4.70
C ILE A 139 0.42 -5.27 -3.93
N GLY A 140 -0.03 -4.46 -2.97
CA GLY A 140 0.82 -3.66 -2.08
C GLY A 140 0.44 -2.17 -2.01
N ALA A 141 1.35 -1.36 -1.47
CA ALA A 141 1.23 0.10 -1.43
C ALA A 141 2.04 0.75 -2.55
N TYR A 142 1.43 1.72 -3.24
CA TYR A 142 2.02 2.48 -4.33
C TYR A 142 1.87 3.96 -4.08
N VAL A 143 2.75 4.76 -4.67
CA VAL A 143 2.64 6.21 -4.62
C VAL A 143 2.58 6.73 -6.04
N GLU A 144 1.52 7.46 -6.35
CA GLU A 144 1.39 8.18 -7.61
C GLU A 144 1.70 9.65 -7.36
N LEU A 145 2.72 10.15 -8.06
CA LEU A 145 3.18 11.53 -7.92
C LEU A 145 2.57 12.37 -9.04
N HIS A 146 1.86 13.42 -8.66
CA HIS A 146 1.24 14.41 -9.53
C HIS A 146 2.05 15.71 -9.43
N PRO A 147 3.07 15.92 -10.29
CA PRO A 147 3.90 17.13 -10.23
C PRO A 147 3.08 18.38 -10.59
N ALA A 148 3.25 19.44 -9.81
CA ALA A 148 2.62 20.74 -10.04
C ALA A 148 3.62 21.89 -9.78
N ASP A 149 3.47 22.99 -10.52
CA ASP A 149 4.33 24.17 -10.35
C ASP A 149 4.05 24.95 -9.06
N LYS A 150 2.83 24.80 -8.54
CA LYS A 150 2.38 25.38 -7.27
C LYS A 150 1.65 24.32 -6.48
N LEU A 151 1.78 24.40 -5.17
CA LEU A 151 1.10 23.52 -4.23
C LEU A 151 0.14 24.35 -3.39
N GLU A 152 -1.16 24.10 -3.56
CA GLU A 152 -2.22 24.68 -2.74
C GLU A 152 -2.89 23.53 -1.99
N TYR A 153 -2.99 23.65 -0.67
CA TYR A 153 -3.59 22.64 0.19
C TYR A 153 -4.27 23.26 1.40
N VAL A 154 -5.20 22.50 1.96
CA VAL A 154 -5.80 22.74 3.27
C VAL A 154 -5.45 21.58 4.19
N GLU A 155 -5.53 21.79 5.50
CA GLU A 155 -5.35 20.71 6.47
C GLU A 155 -6.71 20.11 6.85
N ILE A 156 -6.83 18.79 6.70
CA ILE A 156 -7.95 18.00 7.21
C ILE A 156 -7.36 17.01 8.20
N GLU A 157 -7.77 17.08 9.46
CA GLU A 157 -7.27 16.20 10.54
C GLU A 157 -5.73 16.17 10.67
N GLY A 158 -5.07 17.27 10.31
CA GLY A 158 -3.60 17.39 10.34
C GLY A 158 -2.87 16.80 9.14
N GLU A 159 -3.62 16.39 8.10
CA GLU A 159 -3.06 15.93 6.82
C GLU A 159 -3.25 17.00 5.73
N PRO A 160 -2.23 17.29 4.90
CA PRO A 160 -2.36 18.25 3.81
C PRO A 160 -3.14 17.64 2.64
N VAL A 161 -4.20 18.28 2.19
CA VAL A 161 -5.11 17.80 1.13
C VAL A 161 -5.37 18.92 0.12
N ILE A 162 -5.50 18.58 -1.17
CA ILE A 162 -6.00 19.55 -2.16
C ILE A 162 -7.36 20.13 -1.74
N SER A 163 -7.66 21.35 -2.21
CA SER A 163 -8.89 22.06 -1.81
C SER A 163 -10.16 21.30 -2.21
N LYS A 164 -11.26 21.56 -1.50
CA LYS A 164 -12.59 21.01 -1.80
C LYS A 164 -12.98 21.25 -3.26
N GLU A 165 -12.71 22.45 -3.78
CA GLU A 165 -12.98 22.81 -5.18
C GLU A 165 -12.21 21.91 -6.16
N MET A 166 -10.91 21.68 -5.90
CA MET A 166 -10.10 20.78 -6.72
C MET A 166 -10.57 19.32 -6.62
N THR A 167 -10.98 18.86 -5.43
CA THR A 167 -11.52 17.51 -5.24
C THR A 167 -12.85 17.32 -5.98
N ILE A 168 -13.77 18.28 -5.90
CA ILE A 168 -15.04 18.22 -6.66
C ILE A 168 -14.76 18.20 -8.16
N LYS A 169 -13.83 19.04 -8.64
CA LYS A 169 -13.40 19.01 -10.04
C LYS A 169 -12.88 17.63 -10.45
N LEU A 170 -12.03 17.02 -9.64
CA LEU A 170 -11.46 15.69 -9.87
C LEU A 170 -12.55 14.61 -9.94
N ILE A 171 -13.56 14.66 -9.05
CA ILE A 171 -14.73 13.76 -9.05
C ILE A 171 -15.49 13.87 -10.38
N ARG A 172 -15.79 15.10 -10.80
CA ARG A 172 -16.55 15.37 -12.03
C ARG A 172 -15.80 14.98 -13.30
N GLU A 173 -14.47 15.08 -13.31
CA GLU A 173 -13.63 14.67 -14.44
C GLU A 173 -13.52 13.14 -14.57
N HIS A 174 -13.75 12.39 -13.48
CA HIS A 174 -13.61 10.93 -13.45
C HIS A 174 -14.87 10.23 -12.88
N PRO A 175 -16.04 10.40 -13.52
CA PRO A 175 -17.31 9.90 -12.99
C PRO A 175 -17.35 8.36 -12.89
N GLY A 176 -16.59 7.65 -13.72
CA GLY A 176 -16.50 6.18 -13.65
C GLY A 176 -15.80 5.66 -12.39
N ILE A 177 -15.05 6.50 -11.69
CA ILE A 177 -14.31 6.16 -10.47
C ILE A 177 -15.00 6.74 -9.24
N TYR A 178 -15.55 7.95 -9.34
CA TYR A 178 -16.04 8.72 -8.17
C TYR A 178 -17.54 9.00 -8.17
N ALA A 179 -18.35 8.22 -8.90
CA ALA A 179 -19.80 8.38 -8.91
C ALA A 179 -20.38 8.41 -7.48
N GLY A 180 -21.15 9.47 -7.17
CA GLY A 180 -21.80 9.68 -5.87
C GLY A 180 -20.88 10.17 -4.75
N ALA A 181 -19.58 10.39 -5.00
CA ALA A 181 -18.66 10.89 -3.98
C ALA A 181 -18.93 12.35 -3.60
N GLU A 182 -19.37 13.17 -4.57
CA GLU A 182 -19.64 14.60 -4.36
C GLU A 182 -20.74 14.82 -3.30
N ASP A 183 -21.77 13.97 -3.29
CA ASP A 183 -22.90 14.05 -2.33
C ASP A 183 -22.48 13.74 -0.87
N LEU A 184 -21.28 13.18 -0.68
CA LEU A 184 -20.76 12.79 0.63
C LEU A 184 -19.80 13.84 1.22
N ILE A 185 -19.44 14.87 0.46
CA ILE A 185 -18.57 15.95 0.92
C ILE A 185 -19.43 16.94 1.71
N GLU A 186 -19.11 17.12 2.99
CA GLU A 186 -19.81 18.06 3.89
C GLU A 186 -19.39 19.51 3.60
N ASP A 187 -20.26 20.47 3.96
CA ASP A 187 -20.06 21.91 3.73
C ASP A 187 -19.04 22.59 4.63
#